data_AF-A0A952P8R3-F1
#
_entry.id   AF-A0A952P8R3-F1
#
_cell.length_a   1.000
_cell.length_b   1.000
_cell.length_c   1.000
_cell.angle_alpha   90.00
_cell.angle_beta   90.00
_cell.angle_gamma   90.00
#
_symmetry.space_group_name_H-M   'P 1'
#
loop_
_entity.id
_entity.type
_entity.pdbx_description
1 polymer ?
#
loop_
_entity_poly.entity_id
_entity_poly.type
_entity_poly.pdbx_seq_one_letter_code
_entity_poly.pdbx_strand_id
1 'polypeptide(L)'
;MKKPSKTDWNRVNRNDDTLIDYSDIPETDAAFWADAEIKSFTNKVDYTFKIDEDLAQWLLQLGSDSNEAVNNILRAYYLVNS
;
A
#
# COMPACT_ATOMS: atom_id res chain seq x y z
N MET A 1 -15.97 -18.51 16.90
CA MET A 1 -15.93 -17.63 18.09
C MET A 1 -14.68 -16.76 18.01
N LYS A 2 -14.78 -15.43 18.00
CA LYS A 2 -13.61 -14.54 18.00
C LYS A 2 -12.96 -14.60 19.38
N LYS A 3 -11.66 -14.93 19.45
CA LYS A 3 -10.91 -14.95 20.72
C LYS A 3 -10.87 -13.53 21.28
N PRO A 4 -11.24 -13.30 22.55
CA PRO A 4 -11.15 -11.97 23.14
C PRO A 4 -9.67 -11.54 23.19
N SER A 5 -9.43 -10.27 22.86
CA SER A 5 -8.10 -9.67 22.94
C SER A 5 -7.57 -9.81 24.37
N LYS A 6 -6.31 -10.24 24.52
CA LYS A 6 -5.61 -10.30 25.81
C LYS A 6 -5.04 -8.94 26.23
N THR A 7 -5.23 -7.91 25.41
CA THR A 7 -4.75 -6.56 25.67
C THR A 7 -5.65 -5.86 26.69
N ASP A 8 -5.04 -5.27 27.71
CA ASP A 8 -5.73 -4.39 28.66
C ASP A 8 -5.99 -3.02 28.01
N TRP A 9 -7.12 -2.92 27.32
CA TRP A 9 -7.55 -1.70 26.62
C TRP A 9 -7.82 -0.51 27.55
N ASN A 10 -8.21 -0.77 28.80
CA ASN A 10 -8.41 0.30 29.78
C ASN A 10 -7.09 0.96 30.16
N ARG A 11 -5.99 0.18 30.24
CA ARG A 11 -4.65 0.73 30.43
C ARG A 11 -4.19 1.54 29.23
N VAL A 12 -4.37 1.02 28.01
CA VAL A 12 -3.97 1.73 26.78
C VAL A 12 -4.70 3.06 26.64
N ASN A 13 -6.02 3.08 26.86
CA ASN A 13 -6.83 4.32 26.75
C ASN A 13 -6.54 5.38 27.83
N ARG A 14 -5.86 5.01 28.92
CA ARG A 14 -5.47 5.94 30.00
C ARG A 14 -4.04 6.43 29.88
N ASN A 15 -3.23 5.83 29.01
CA ASN A 15 -1.90 6.33 28.76
C ASN A 15 -2.01 7.62 27.95
N ASP A 16 -1.30 8.65 28.41
CA ASP A 16 -1.18 9.92 27.71
C ASP A 16 -0.27 9.73 26.48
N ASP A 17 -0.65 10.31 25.34
CA ASP A 17 0.14 10.27 24.10
C ASP A 17 1.54 10.87 24.29
N THR A 18 1.72 11.76 25.27
CA THR A 18 3.03 12.33 25.65
C THR A 18 4.03 11.29 26.18
N LEU A 19 3.57 10.09 26.54
CA LEU A 19 4.43 8.98 26.96
C LEU A 19 4.85 8.08 25.78
N ILE A 20 4.37 8.36 24.56
CA ILE A 20 4.77 7.63 23.37
C ILE A 20 6.17 8.11 22.97
N ASP A 21 7.12 7.17 22.94
CA ASP A 21 8.48 7.40 22.46
C ASP A 21 8.49 7.38 20.92
N TYR A 22 8.85 8.50 20.31
CA TYR A 22 8.99 8.67 18.86
C TYR A 22 10.47 8.78 18.43
N SER A 23 11.42 8.45 19.31
CA SER A 23 12.86 8.61 19.03
C SER A 23 13.36 7.77 17.85
N ASP A 24 12.64 6.71 17.48
CA ASP A 24 12.91 5.83 16.35
C ASP A 24 12.22 6.24 15.04
N ILE A 25 11.18 7.09 15.12
CA ILE A 25 10.38 7.57 13.99
C ILE A 25 10.24 9.10 14.03
N PRO A 26 11.32 9.83 13.67
CA PRO A 26 11.28 11.28 13.65
C PRO A 26 10.21 11.80 12.69
N GLU A 27 9.64 12.97 12.97
CA GLU A 27 8.65 13.61 12.12
C GLU A 27 9.20 13.82 10.69
N THR A 28 8.40 13.50 9.67
CA THR A 28 8.80 13.76 8.28
C THR A 28 8.61 15.25 7.98
N ASP A 29 9.68 15.95 7.62
CA ASP A 29 9.64 17.37 7.27
C ASP A 29 9.66 17.60 5.75
N ALA A 30 9.60 18.86 5.33
CA ALA A 30 9.64 19.21 3.91
C ALA A 30 10.96 18.80 3.24
N ALA A 31 12.06 18.72 4.00
CA ALA A 31 13.36 18.28 3.50
C ALA A 31 13.38 16.77 3.22
N PHE A 32 12.75 15.96 4.07
CA PHE A 32 12.55 14.53 3.86
C PHE A 32 11.84 14.22 2.54
N TRP A 33 10.83 15.04 2.20
CA TRP A 33 10.07 14.90 0.96
C TRP A 33 10.67 15.67 -0.23
N ALA A 34 11.80 16.37 -0.08
CA ALA A 34 12.35 17.24 -1.12
C ALA A 34 12.72 16.46 -2.40
N ASP A 35 13.24 15.24 -2.24
CA ASP A 35 13.63 14.36 -3.35
C ASP A 35 12.55 13.31 -3.67
N ALA A 36 11.37 13.42 -3.06
CA ALA A 36 10.31 12.46 -3.29
C ALA A 36 9.72 12.66 -4.70
N GLU A 37 10.04 11.75 -5.59
CA GLU A 37 9.46 11.73 -6.94
C GLU A 37 8.00 11.26 -6.90
N ILE A 38 7.07 12.19 -7.09
CA ILE A 38 5.68 11.85 -7.38
C ILE A 38 5.61 11.31 -8.81
N LYS A 39 5.63 9.98 -8.94
CA LYS A 39 5.40 9.30 -10.23
C LYS A 39 3.92 9.36 -10.59
N SER A 40 3.49 10.50 -11.14
CA SER A 40 2.17 10.63 -11.78
C SER A 40 2.26 10.16 -13.22
N PHE A 41 1.54 9.09 -13.55
CA PHE A 41 1.48 8.55 -14.91
C PHE A 41 0.21 9.07 -15.59
N THR A 42 0.34 10.24 -16.21
CA THR A 42 -0.80 11.00 -16.76
C THR A 42 -1.37 10.40 -18.04
N ASN A 43 -0.64 9.52 -18.71
CA ASN A 43 -1.02 8.95 -20.01
C ASN A 43 -1.38 7.47 -19.87
N LYS A 44 -2.62 7.18 -19.44
CA LYS A 44 -3.15 5.82 -19.54
C LYS A 44 -3.49 5.53 -21.01
N VAL A 45 -3.06 4.37 -21.51
CA VAL A 45 -3.38 3.88 -22.86
C VAL A 45 -4.24 2.64 -22.71
N ASP A 46 -5.32 2.58 -23.48
CA ASP A 46 -6.14 1.37 -23.55
C ASP A 46 -5.44 0.33 -24.41
N TYR A 47 -5.17 -0.84 -23.83
CA TYR A 47 -4.54 -1.96 -24.50
C TYR A 47 -5.26 -3.26 -24.14
N THR A 48 -5.63 -4.04 -25.15
CA THR A 48 -6.29 -5.33 -24.99
C THR A 48 -5.30 -6.46 -25.26
N PHE A 49 -5.13 -7.34 -24.29
CA PHE A 49 -4.32 -8.56 -24.44
C PHE A 49 -5.04 -9.75 -23.81
N LYS A 50 -4.59 -10.94 -24.17
CA LYS A 50 -5.09 -12.19 -23.57
C LYS A 50 -4.20 -12.54 -22.39
N ILE A 51 -4.84 -12.94 -21.30
CA ILE A 51 -4.20 -13.54 -20.13
C ILE A 51 -4.81 -14.91 -19.89
N ASP A 52 -4.08 -15.75 -19.15
CA ASP A 52 -4.58 -17.04 -18.73
C ASP A 52 -5.77 -16.88 -17.78
N GLU A 53 -6.68 -17.87 -17.82
CA GLU A 53 -7.94 -17.82 -17.09
C GLU A 53 -7.73 -17.76 -15.57
N ASP A 54 -6.75 -18.48 -15.04
CA ASP A 54 -6.40 -18.52 -13.63
C ASP A 54 -5.89 -17.15 -13.12
N LEU A 55 -5.05 -16.48 -13.92
CA LEU A 55 -4.59 -15.11 -13.66
C LEU A 55 -5.76 -14.12 -13.68
N ALA A 56 -6.67 -14.25 -14.64
CA ALA A 56 -7.87 -13.41 -14.71
C ALA A 56 -8.74 -13.57 -13.45
N GLN A 57 -8.95 -14.81 -13.01
CA GLN A 57 -9.71 -15.10 -11.78
C GLN A 57 -9.03 -14.53 -10.54
N TRP A 58 -7.70 -14.64 -10.43
CA TRP A 58 -6.95 -14.05 -9.33
C TRP A 58 -7.02 -12.51 -9.32
N LEU A 59 -6.92 -11.86 -10.49
CA LEU A 59 -7.06 -10.40 -10.61
C LEU A 59 -8.44 -9.88 -10.22
N LEU A 60 -9.50 -10.67 -10.43
CA LEU A 60 -10.85 -10.36 -9.97
C LEU A 60 -10.99 -10.47 -8.44
N GLN A 61 -10.21 -11.34 -7.79
CA GLN A 61 -10.22 -11.53 -6.34
C GLN A 61 -9.49 -10.42 -5.56
N LEU A 62 -8.55 -9.71 -6.20
CA LEU A 62 -7.78 -8.62 -5.58
C LEU A 62 -8.63 -7.39 -5.22
N GLY A 63 -9.80 -7.21 -5.83
CA GLY A 63 -10.69 -6.07 -5.57
C GLY A 63 -10.18 -4.74 -6.13
N SER A 64 -11.12 -3.77 -6.27
CA SER A 64 -11.01 -2.44 -6.90
C SER A 64 -10.14 -2.37 -8.18
N ASP A 65 -10.84 -2.28 -9.31
CA ASP A 65 -10.33 -2.09 -10.68
C ASP A 65 -9.18 -3.01 -11.10
N SER A 66 -9.52 -4.19 -11.64
CA SER A 66 -8.57 -5.16 -12.19
C SER A 66 -7.52 -4.54 -13.13
N ASN A 67 -7.89 -3.48 -13.86
CA ASN A 67 -6.97 -2.75 -14.73
C ASN A 67 -5.84 -2.04 -13.95
N GLU A 68 -6.14 -1.50 -12.77
CA GLU A 68 -5.15 -0.84 -11.92
C GLU A 68 -4.22 -1.88 -11.26
N ALA A 69 -4.78 -3.00 -10.80
CA ALA A 69 -3.99 -4.13 -10.30
C ALA A 69 -3.02 -4.66 -11.36
N VAL A 70 -3.50 -4.89 -12.59
CA VAL A 70 -2.67 -5.31 -13.74
C VAL A 70 -1.56 -4.30 -14.00
N ASN A 71 -1.90 -3.01 -14.07
CA ASN A 71 -0.92 -1.96 -14.33
C ASN A 71 0.16 -1.90 -13.22
N ASN A 72 -0.21 -2.07 -11.96
CA ASN A 72 0.74 -2.08 -10.84
C ASN A 72 1.67 -3.29 -10.89
N ILE A 73 1.15 -4.48 -11.22
CA ILE A 73 1.97 -5.70 -11.38
C ILE A 73 2.98 -5.52 -12.51
N LEU A 74 2.53 -5.05 -13.68
CA LEU A 74 3.41 -4.81 -14.83
C LEU A 74 4.50 -3.79 -14.50
N ARG A 75 4.19 -2.74 -13.74
CA ARG A 75 5.18 -1.75 -13.30
C ARG A 75 6.19 -2.31 -12.32
N ALA A 76 5.74 -3.08 -11.34
CA ALA A 76 6.64 -3.72 -10.38
C ALA A 76 7.65 -4.60 -11.11
N TYR A 77 7.19 -5.36 -12.11
CA TYR A 77 8.09 -6.15 -12.96
C TYR A 77 9.03 -5.28 -13.79
N TYR A 78 8.51 -4.24 -14.46
CA TYR A 78 9.32 -3.33 -15.28
C TYR A 78 10.44 -2.65 -14.47
N LEU A 79 10.11 -2.06 -13.31
CA LEU A 79 11.07 -1.32 -12.47
C LEU A 79 12.16 -2.19 -11.86
N VAL A 80 11.86 -3.48 -11.61
CA VAL A 80 12.87 -4.43 -11.09
C VAL A 80 13.82 -4.90 -12.19
N ASN A 81 13.38 -4.89 -13.45
CA ASN A 81 14.13 -5.43 -14.59
C ASN A 81 14.67 -4.34 -15.54
N SER A 82 14.53 -3.06 -15.20
CA SER A 82 15.06 -1.90 -15.92
C SER A 82 16.31 -1.35 -15.23
#